data_AF-A0A9D5SKX2-F1
#
_entry.id   AF-A0A9D5SKX2-F1
#
_cell.length_a   1.000
_cell.length_b   1.000
_cell.length_c   1.000
_cell.angle_alpha   90.00
_cell.angle_beta   90.00
_cell.angle_gamma   90.00
#
_symmetry.space_group_name_H-M   'P 1'
#
loop_
_entity.id
_entity.type
_entity.pdbx_description
1 polymer ?
#
loop_
_entity_poly.entity_id
_entity_poly.type
_entity_poly.pdbx_seq_one_letter_code
_entity_poly.pdbx_strand_id
1 'polypeptide(L)'
;MKNREIYDAALRVLAEKCVDGANDDYEERAPYLIANFCCESSRTDTAYRKAHSLGAAKKVSSVFLDLDTEFPCCERFTTAAIMYLAAMLIIDENTELSDKFFDMYSDAMSEICMEIPAVVERIIDRYEF
;
A
#
# COMPACT_ATOMS: atom_id res chain seq x y z
N MET A 1 1.48 8.38 11.12
CA MET A 1 0.94 8.88 9.84
C MET A 1 -0.51 8.44 9.69
N LYS A 2 -1.40 9.33 9.23
CA LYS A 2 -2.81 9.04 8.96
C LYS A 2 -3.04 8.65 7.50
N ASN A 3 -4.14 7.97 7.23
CA ASN A 3 -4.57 7.65 5.86
C ASN A 3 -4.80 8.92 5.02
N ARG A 4 -5.27 10.02 5.64
CA ARG A 4 -5.41 11.34 5.01
C ARG A 4 -4.07 11.87 4.49
N GLU A 5 -2.97 11.63 5.20
CA GLU A 5 -1.64 12.05 4.75
C GLU A 5 -1.15 11.24 3.54
N ILE A 6 -1.55 9.97 3.41
CA ILE A 6 -1.30 9.16 2.21
C ILE A 6 -2.09 9.72 1.02
N TYR A 7 -3.37 10.01 1.25
CA TYR A 7 -4.26 10.58 0.24
C TYR A 7 -3.74 11.94 -0.26
N ASP A 8 -3.45 12.87 0.64
CA ASP A 8 -2.93 14.19 0.30
C ASP A 8 -1.59 14.09 -0.46
N ALA A 9 -0.74 13.14 -0.08
CA ALA A 9 0.52 12.91 -0.78
C ALA A 9 0.30 12.32 -2.19
N ALA A 10 -0.64 11.39 -2.35
CA ALA A 10 -1.01 10.83 -3.66
C ALA A 10 -1.52 11.94 -4.59
N LEU A 11 -2.43 12.80 -4.12
CA LEU A 11 -2.91 13.95 -4.91
C LEU A 11 -1.78 14.89 -5.33
N ARG A 12 -0.82 15.16 -4.44
CA ARG A 12 0.36 15.99 -4.78
C ARG A 12 1.22 15.35 -5.87
N VAL A 13 1.38 14.03 -5.85
CA VAL A 13 2.11 13.29 -6.89
C VAL A 13 1.37 13.34 -8.23
N LEU A 14 0.04 13.30 -8.21
CA LEU A 14 -0.80 13.51 -9.39
C LEU A 14 -0.73 14.95 -9.94
N ALA A 15 -0.11 15.88 -9.20
CA ALA A 15 -0.16 17.32 -9.43
C ALA A 15 -1.59 17.90 -9.49
N GLU A 16 -2.58 17.13 -9.03
CA GLU A 16 -3.95 17.56 -8.88
C GLU A 16 -4.04 18.41 -7.61
N LYS A 17 -4.38 19.69 -7.79
CA LYS A 17 -4.77 20.52 -6.65
C LYS A 17 -6.20 20.14 -6.28
N CYS A 18 -6.52 20.03 -5.00
CA CYS A 18 -7.91 20.05 -4.56
C CYS A 18 -8.56 21.36 -5.01
N VAL A 19 -9.15 21.33 -6.20
CA VAL A 19 -10.08 22.34 -6.67
C VAL A 19 -11.44 21.81 -6.25
N ASP A 20 -12.17 22.60 -5.45
CA ASP A 20 -13.43 22.18 -4.83
C ASP A 20 -14.36 21.47 -5.84
N GLY A 21 -14.70 20.21 -5.56
CA GLY A 21 -15.62 19.38 -6.34
C GLY A 21 -15.01 18.56 -7.48
N ALA A 22 -13.74 18.79 -7.87
CA ALA A 22 -13.10 18.00 -8.93
C ALA A 22 -12.58 16.64 -8.44
N ASN A 23 -12.29 16.52 -7.15
CA ASN A 23 -11.66 15.34 -6.53
C ASN A 23 -12.60 14.59 -5.58
N ASP A 24 -13.90 14.92 -5.55
CA ASP A 24 -14.85 14.31 -4.61
C ASP A 24 -14.94 12.78 -4.82
N ASP A 25 -14.86 12.32 -6.08
CA ASP A 25 -14.77 10.88 -6.41
C ASP A 25 -13.48 10.24 -5.85
N TYR A 26 -12.37 10.99 -5.85
CA TYR A 26 -11.11 10.49 -5.32
C TYR A 26 -11.12 10.36 -3.80
N GLU A 27 -11.72 11.31 -3.08
CA GLU A 27 -11.85 11.22 -1.62
C GLU A 27 -12.80 10.08 -1.24
N GLU A 28 -13.87 9.83 -2.01
CA GLU A 28 -14.79 8.71 -1.78
C GLU A 28 -14.12 7.35 -2.03
N ARG A 29 -13.33 7.22 -3.09
CA ARG A 29 -12.65 5.95 -3.46
C ARG A 29 -11.44 5.64 -2.59
N ALA A 30 -10.71 6.66 -2.12
CA ALA A 30 -9.45 6.49 -1.41
C ALA A 30 -9.50 5.53 -0.19
N PRO A 31 -10.50 5.61 0.72
CA PRO A 31 -10.65 4.66 1.84
C PRO A 31 -10.65 3.19 1.45
N TYR A 32 -11.28 2.86 0.31
CA TYR A 32 -11.39 1.49 -0.20
C TYR A 32 -10.08 1.03 -0.84
N LEU A 33 -9.42 1.93 -1.58
CA LEU A 33 -8.14 1.66 -2.23
C LEU A 33 -7.02 1.48 -1.20
N ILE A 34 -6.97 2.31 -0.14
CA ILE A 34 -6.02 2.15 0.97
C ILE A 34 -6.28 0.84 1.71
N ALA A 35 -7.54 0.46 1.93
CA ALA A 35 -7.89 -0.83 2.52
C ALA A 35 -7.39 -2.00 1.65
N ASN A 36 -7.58 -1.92 0.33
CA ASN A 36 -7.11 -2.95 -0.60
C ASN A 36 -5.58 -3.11 -0.55
N PHE A 37 -4.82 -2.00 -0.63
CA PHE A 37 -3.37 -2.01 -0.50
C PHE A 37 -2.91 -2.69 0.80
N CYS A 38 -3.53 -2.34 1.92
CA CYS A 38 -3.16 -2.89 3.23
C CYS A 38 -3.45 -4.38 3.33
N CYS A 39 -4.53 -4.85 2.69
CA CYS A 39 -4.86 -6.26 2.61
C CYS A 39 -3.86 -7.04 1.76
N GLU A 40 -3.54 -6.55 0.57
CA GLU A 40 -2.56 -7.16 -0.34
C GLU A 40 -1.16 -7.22 0.30
N SER A 41 -0.77 -6.15 0.99
CA SER A 41 0.53 -6.02 1.65
C SER A 41 0.62 -6.72 3.00
N SER A 42 -0.48 -7.25 3.55
CA SER A 42 -0.56 -7.75 4.94
C SER A 42 0.48 -8.83 5.28
N ARG A 43 0.73 -9.75 4.36
CA ARG A 43 1.73 -10.83 4.54
C ARG A 43 3.14 -10.27 4.56
N THR A 44 3.45 -9.36 3.64
CA THR A 44 4.75 -8.70 3.54
C THR A 44 4.99 -7.81 4.74
N ASP A 45 4.01 -7.03 5.18
CA ASP A 45 4.08 -6.20 6.40
C ASP A 45 4.33 -7.06 7.65
N THR A 46 3.65 -8.20 7.78
CA THR A 46 3.88 -9.13 8.90
C THR A 46 5.30 -9.71 8.89
N ALA A 47 5.79 -10.12 7.71
CA ALA A 47 7.14 -10.65 7.56
C ALA A 47 8.21 -9.58 7.82
N TYR A 48 8.00 -8.36 7.32
CA TYR A 48 8.85 -7.20 7.57
C TYR A 48 8.92 -6.87 9.06
N ARG A 49 7.75 -6.76 9.73
CA ARG A 49 7.68 -6.52 11.17
C ARG A 49 8.44 -7.57 11.97
N LYS A 50 8.27 -8.84 11.61
CA LYS A 50 8.99 -9.96 12.25
C LYS A 50 10.51 -9.84 12.06
N ALA A 51 10.97 -9.53 10.84
CA ALA A 51 12.38 -9.40 10.51
C ALA A 51 13.05 -8.25 11.27
N HIS A 52 12.34 -7.13 11.43
CA HIS A 52 12.87 -5.91 12.06
C HIS A 52 12.48 -5.77 13.54
N SER A 53 11.97 -6.84 14.17
CA SER A 53 11.52 -6.84 15.58
C SER A 53 10.52 -5.72 15.91
N LEU A 54 9.68 -5.38 14.93
CA LEU A 54 8.59 -4.42 15.11
C LEU A 54 7.38 -5.14 15.72
N GLY A 55 6.56 -4.38 16.45
CA GLY A 55 5.32 -4.90 17.05
C GLY A 55 4.39 -5.54 16.01
N ALA A 56 3.49 -6.41 16.49
CA ALA A 56 2.57 -7.16 15.64
C ALA A 56 1.77 -6.26 14.68
N ALA A 57 1.48 -6.79 13.49
CA ALA A 57 0.66 -6.09 12.50
C ALA A 57 -0.72 -5.78 13.09
N LYS A 58 -1.22 -4.56 12.82
CA LYS A 58 -2.57 -4.17 13.19
C LYS A 58 -3.57 -4.95 12.33
N LYS A 59 -4.69 -5.35 12.92
CA LYS A 59 -5.77 -5.98 12.15
C LYS A 59 -6.43 -4.91 11.26
N VAL A 60 -6.43 -5.16 9.96
CA VAL A 60 -6.98 -4.25 8.96
C VAL A 60 -8.42 -4.64 8.63
N SER A 61 -9.30 -3.65 8.51
CA SER A 61 -10.63 -3.82 7.91
C SER A 61 -10.46 -4.04 6.40
N SER A 62 -10.93 -5.16 5.87
CA SER A 62 -10.68 -5.54 4.48
C SER A 62 -11.50 -4.80 3.44
N VAL A 63 -12.33 -3.84 3.87
CA VAL A 63 -13.31 -3.17 3.00
C VAL A 63 -13.08 -1.67 3.00
N PHE A 64 -12.84 -1.06 4.16
CA PHE A 64 -12.83 0.38 4.31
C PHE A 64 -11.86 0.81 5.41
N LEU A 65 -11.06 1.84 5.13
CA LEU A 65 -10.20 2.51 6.10
C LEU A 65 -10.48 4.01 6.12
N ASP A 66 -10.98 4.50 7.24
CA ASP A 66 -11.26 5.92 7.46
C ASP A 66 -9.98 6.75 7.29
N LEU A 67 -10.05 7.83 6.51
CA LEU A 67 -8.93 8.73 6.23
C LEU A 67 -8.34 9.34 7.51
N ASP A 68 -9.16 9.56 8.54
CA ASP A 68 -8.70 10.21 9.77
C ASP A 68 -8.03 9.24 10.77
N THR A 69 -8.02 7.94 10.44
CA THR A 69 -7.36 6.89 11.23
C THR A 69 -5.89 6.69 10.86
N GLU A 70 -5.14 6.09 11.78
CA GLU A 70 -3.74 5.76 11.55
C GLU A 70 -3.58 4.69 10.47
N PHE A 71 -2.58 4.89 9.61
CA PHE A 71 -2.20 3.88 8.62
C PHE A 71 -1.75 2.59 9.32
N PRO A 72 -2.28 1.42 8.95
CA PRO A 72 -2.07 0.19 9.71
C PRO A 72 -0.73 -0.51 9.41
N CYS A 73 -0.17 -0.33 8.21
CA CYS A 73 1.12 -0.93 7.83
C CYS A 73 2.30 -0.16 8.43
N CYS A 74 3.48 -0.76 8.39
CA CYS A 74 4.73 -0.10 8.77
C CYS A 74 4.99 1.16 7.93
N GLU A 75 5.67 2.14 8.53
CA GLU A 75 6.00 3.42 7.87
C GLU A 75 6.76 3.22 6.55
N ARG A 76 7.59 2.17 6.45
CA ARG A 76 8.30 1.79 5.23
C ARG A 76 7.37 1.56 4.02
N PHE A 77 6.12 1.15 4.23
CA PHE A 77 5.11 0.92 3.18
C PHE A 77 4.45 2.21 2.69
N THR A 78 4.72 3.36 3.33
CA THR A 78 4.10 4.65 3.00
C THR A 78 4.29 5.03 1.53
N THR A 79 5.53 5.01 1.04
CA THR A 79 5.83 5.39 -0.35
C THR A 79 5.11 4.47 -1.34
N ALA A 80 5.11 3.16 -1.08
CA ALA A 80 4.40 2.20 -1.90
C ALA A 80 2.88 2.46 -1.89
N ALA A 81 2.31 2.76 -0.73
CA ALA A 81 0.88 3.08 -0.59
C ALA A 81 0.49 4.36 -1.36
N ILE A 82 1.35 5.38 -1.32
CA ILE A 82 1.13 6.65 -2.05
C ILE A 82 1.13 6.39 -3.56
N MET A 83 2.13 5.67 -4.08
CA MET A 83 2.22 5.38 -5.52
C MET A 83 1.09 4.48 -5.99
N TYR A 84 0.73 3.47 -5.20
CA TYR A 84 -0.41 2.61 -5.47
C TYR A 84 -1.72 3.41 -5.53
N LEU A 85 -1.96 4.26 -4.53
CA LEU A 85 -3.17 5.08 -4.47
C LEU A 85 -3.23 6.05 -5.65
N ALA A 86 -2.11 6.72 -5.96
CA ALA A 86 -2.03 7.59 -7.12
C ALA A 86 -2.37 6.85 -8.42
N ALA A 87 -1.78 5.67 -8.65
CA ALA A 87 -2.08 4.84 -9.83
C ALA A 87 -3.58 4.50 -9.93
N MET A 88 -4.15 3.97 -8.85
CA MET A 88 -5.53 3.46 -8.83
C MET A 88 -6.58 4.57 -8.94
N LEU A 89 -6.29 5.78 -8.49
CA LEU A 89 -7.22 6.91 -8.60
C LEU A 89 -7.44 7.33 -10.05
N ILE A 90 -6.38 7.35 -10.86
CA ILE A 90 -6.40 7.84 -12.25
C ILE A 90 -6.47 6.74 -13.32
N ILE A 91 -6.72 5.49 -12.91
CA ILE A 91 -6.62 4.32 -13.80
C ILE A 91 -7.56 4.42 -15.01
N ASP A 92 -8.71 5.06 -14.85
CA ASP A 92 -9.72 5.21 -15.91
C ASP A 92 -9.53 6.52 -16.71
N GLU A 93 -8.85 7.50 -16.13
CA GLU A 93 -8.62 8.83 -16.72
C GLU A 93 -7.32 8.94 -17.50
N ASN A 94 -6.24 8.31 -17.01
CA ASN A 94 -4.92 8.36 -17.61
C ASN A 94 -4.13 7.08 -17.33
N THR A 95 -4.39 6.06 -18.15
CA THR A 95 -3.77 4.73 -18.06
C THR A 95 -2.24 4.77 -18.14
N GLU A 96 -1.66 5.59 -19.02
CA GLU A 96 -0.19 5.67 -19.18
C GLU A 96 0.49 6.20 -17.91
N LEU A 97 -0.12 7.18 -17.25
CA LEU A 97 0.42 7.72 -16.01
C LEU A 97 0.14 6.79 -14.81
N SER A 98 -1.03 6.13 -14.80
CA SER A 98 -1.35 5.06 -13.85
C SER A 98 -0.29 3.95 -13.89
N ASP A 99 0.05 3.45 -15.08
CA ASP A 99 1.04 2.39 -15.26
C ASP A 99 2.41 2.81 -14.71
N LYS A 100 2.85 4.05 -14.96
CA LYS A 100 4.11 4.59 -14.41
C LYS A 100 4.11 4.60 -12.88
N PHE A 101 3.01 5.02 -12.24
CA PHE A 101 2.92 4.98 -10.79
C PHE A 101 2.85 3.56 -10.24
N PHE A 102 2.21 2.65 -10.97
CA PHE A 102 2.15 1.24 -10.60
C PHE A 102 3.52 0.55 -10.69
N ASP A 103 4.34 0.90 -11.67
CA ASP A 103 5.74 0.47 -11.77
C ASP A 103 6.54 0.98 -10.57
N MET A 104 6.40 2.26 -10.21
CA MET A 104 7.05 2.82 -9.01
C MET A 104 6.60 2.15 -7.70
N TYR A 105 5.32 1.80 -7.61
CA TYR A 105 4.79 0.98 -6.50
C TYR A 105 5.46 -0.40 -6.46
N SER A 106 5.57 -1.06 -7.61
CA SER A 106 6.16 -2.40 -7.74
C SER A 106 7.65 -2.40 -7.37
N ASP A 107 8.39 -1.37 -7.77
CA ASP A 107 9.78 -1.17 -7.38
C ASP A 107 9.91 -0.95 -5.87
N ALA A 108 9.09 -0.06 -5.29
CA ALA A 108 9.08 0.20 -3.85
C ALA A 108 8.75 -1.07 -3.04
N MET A 109 7.79 -1.87 -3.48
CA MET A 109 7.48 -3.16 -2.85
C MET A 109 8.61 -4.18 -2.99
N SER A 110 9.29 -4.20 -4.14
CA SER A 110 10.44 -5.07 -4.37
C SER A 110 11.59 -4.75 -3.43
N GLU A 111 11.89 -3.47 -3.20
CA GLU A 111 12.88 -3.04 -2.21
C GLU A 111 12.52 -3.52 -0.79
N ILE A 112 11.25 -3.36 -0.39
CA ILE A 112 10.78 -3.83 0.93
C ILE A 112 10.96 -5.34 1.06
N CYS A 113 10.65 -6.09 0.01
CA CYS A 113 10.83 -7.53 -0.01
C CYS A 113 12.31 -7.93 0.11
N MET A 114 13.24 -7.16 -0.46
CA MET A 114 14.68 -7.43 -0.32
C MET A 114 15.22 -7.21 1.10
N GLU A 115 14.56 -6.37 1.89
CA GLU A 115 14.90 -6.15 3.31
C GLU A 115 14.46 -7.33 4.20
N ILE A 116 13.56 -8.20 3.72
CA ILE A 116 13.07 -9.37 4.46
C ILE A 116 14.07 -10.53 4.28
N PRO A 117 14.69 -11.04 5.37
CA PRO A 117 15.62 -12.15 5.29
C PRO A 117 14.95 -13.38 4.66
N ALA A 118 15.62 -13.98 3.67
CA ALA A 118 15.21 -15.25 3.10
C ALA A 118 15.26 -16.34 4.18
N VAL A 119 14.10 -16.75 4.68
CA VAL A 119 14.02 -17.91 5.57
C VAL A 119 13.99 -19.15 4.68
N VAL A 120 15.12 -19.86 4.64
CA VAL A 120 15.17 -21.20 4.02
C VAL A 120 14.50 -22.17 4.98
N GLU A 121 13.18 -22.29 4.91
CA GLU A 121 12.48 -23.38 5.57
C GLU A 121 12.75 -24.70 4.83
N ARG A 122 13.07 -25.74 5.61
CA ARG A 122 13.26 -27.08 5.07
C ARG A 122 11.92 -27.58 4.56
N ILE A 123 11.80 -27.80 3.26
CA ILE A 123 10.64 -28.46 2.66
C ILE A 123 10.60 -29.88 3.26
N ILE A 124 9.53 -30.17 4.00
CA ILE A 124 9.29 -31.52 4.52
C ILE A 124 8.87 -32.36 3.32
N ASP A 125 9.70 -33.33 2.93
CA ASP A 125 9.35 -34.28 1.89
C ASP A 125 8.18 -35.13 2.39
N ARG A 126 7.02 -35.01 1.75
CA ARG A 126 5.81 -35.77 2.08
C ARG A 126 5.77 -37.13 1.39
N TYR A 127 6.78 -37.45 0.58
CA TYR A 127 6.90 -38.71 -0.14
C TYR A 127 8.07 -39.53 0.41
N GLU A 128 8.03 -39.84 1.72
CA GLU A 128 8.85 -40.93 2.24
C GLU A 128 8.20 -42.26 1.80
N PHE A 129 8.86 -42.95 0.85
CA PHE A 129 8.57 -44.34 0.49
C PHE A 129 9.34 -45.32 1.38
#